data_AF-A0A2E2HKN3-F1
#
_entry.id   AF-A0A2E2HKN3-F1
#
_cell.length_a   1.000
_cell.length_b   1.000
_cell.length_c   1.000
_cell.angle_alpha   90.00
_cell.angle_beta   90.00
_cell.angle_gamma   90.00
#
_symmetry.space_group_name_H-M   'P 1'
#
loop_
_entity.id
_entity.type
_entity.pdbx_description
1 polymer ?
#
loop_
_entity_poly.entity_id
_entity_poly.type
_entity_poly.pdbx_seq_one_letter_code
_entity_poly.pdbx_strand_id
1 'polypeptide(L)'
;MASDLQIARAAKLEPIETIAWKLGIPSGELISHGQHMAKLTWEGMKQRFDSSKGNLILVTSVNPTPFGEGKTVTTIGLTQALCQIGKNATCVIREPSMGPVFGIKGGAAGGGQSQVLPMEEINLHFTGDLHAVTSAHNLLSSLIDNHIKHGNKCNIDANRVFWPRVVDLNDRSLREVVLGLGGPANGNVRQDRFDITAASEIMAILVLAQDYADLRKRLGDIVIAESMEGHPIKAEHIEAAGAMALLLRNAFLPNLVQTLEGNPAFIHGGPFANIAHGNSSIVADRIALSCADYVVTEAGFGSDMGAEKFMHIKANTSGKAPDCVVMNVTVRSMKLHGKAFGERGGYRPSKDELETENVQAVIAGATSNLDRHIKNMARFGVPVVVSINQFTSDTEEELDAIENAARASGASRVCRTEVHAKGGEGGTDLASAVVEAIHDHVAAGRPFLPLVAPSDSIESKMHSIATRMYGAESVHIETAAKRQLKKIHDWGYGSLPVCMAKTQYSFSHDAGMLGAPSGFELPVREFRLNAGAGFVVAILGSMMTMPGLPKRPAANDMDMDEDGHLKGVFG
;
A
#
# COMPACT_ATOMS: atom_id res chain seq x y z
N MET A 1 28.45 1.91 7.70
CA MET A 1 27.47 0.93 8.24
C MET A 1 27.53 -0.31 7.37
N ALA A 2 27.26 -1.49 7.95
CA ALA A 2 27.00 -2.69 7.16
C ALA A 2 25.79 -2.43 6.24
N SER A 3 25.73 -3.09 5.08
CA SER A 3 24.54 -3.03 4.22
C SER A 3 23.35 -3.72 4.87
N ASP A 4 22.14 -3.40 4.43
CA ASP A 4 20.91 -4.00 4.96
C ASP A 4 20.94 -5.53 4.86
N LEU A 5 21.41 -6.07 3.73
CA LEU A 5 21.58 -7.51 3.53
C LEU A 5 22.64 -8.12 4.47
N GLN A 6 23.74 -7.41 4.75
CA GLN A 6 24.75 -7.89 5.69
C GLN A 6 24.18 -7.97 7.12
N ILE A 7 23.37 -6.99 7.52
CA ILE A 7 22.67 -7.00 8.81
C ILE A 7 21.68 -8.18 8.84
N ALA A 8 20.87 -8.35 7.79
CA ALA A 8 19.91 -9.44 7.68
C ALA A 8 20.56 -10.84 7.79
N ARG A 9 21.70 -11.05 7.11
CA ARG A 9 22.44 -12.33 7.14
C ARG A 9 23.14 -12.60 8.46
N ALA A 10 23.52 -11.56 9.19
CA ALA A 10 24.13 -11.69 10.51
C ALA A 10 23.09 -11.98 11.62
N ALA A 11 21.80 -11.77 11.33
CA ALA A 11 20.72 -11.98 12.28
C ALA A 11 20.55 -13.46 12.66
N LYS A 12 20.29 -13.73 13.94
CA LYS A 12 19.90 -15.05 14.42
C LYS A 12 18.39 -15.08 14.57
N LEU A 13 17.72 -15.68 13.60
CA LEU A 13 16.26 -15.79 13.59
C LEU A 13 15.78 -16.85 14.57
N GLU A 14 14.73 -16.51 15.33
CA GLU A 14 14.03 -17.49 16.15
C GLU A 14 13.22 -18.45 15.26
N PRO A 15 12.96 -19.69 15.70
CA PRO A 15 11.95 -20.55 15.09
C PRO A 15 10.60 -19.84 15.05
N ILE A 16 9.85 -20.02 13.96
CA ILE A 16 8.58 -19.31 13.77
C ILE A 16 7.54 -19.67 14.84
N GLU A 17 7.61 -20.89 15.40
CA GLU A 17 6.78 -21.34 16.50
C GLU A 17 7.01 -20.50 17.77
N THR A 18 8.25 -20.10 18.04
CA THR A 18 8.59 -19.22 19.17
C THR A 18 7.97 -17.84 18.97
N ILE A 19 7.98 -17.33 17.74
CA ILE A 19 7.38 -16.03 17.39
C ILE A 19 5.86 -16.09 17.50
N ALA A 20 5.24 -17.15 17.00
CA ALA A 20 3.80 -17.41 17.13
C ALA A 20 3.37 -17.50 18.60
N TRP A 21 4.18 -18.13 19.45
CA TRP A 21 3.92 -18.25 20.88
C TRP A 21 3.83 -16.89 21.59
N LYS A 22 4.63 -15.90 21.18
CA LYS A 22 4.55 -14.51 21.71
C LYS A 22 3.18 -13.87 21.47
N LEU A 23 2.46 -14.32 20.44
CA LEU A 23 1.10 -13.89 20.11
C LEU A 23 0.01 -14.84 20.65
N GLY A 24 0.37 -15.86 21.44
CA GLY A 24 -0.58 -16.87 21.91
C GLY A 24 -1.13 -17.76 20.79
N ILE A 25 -0.36 -17.95 19.70
CA ILE A 25 -0.72 -18.84 18.59
C ILE A 25 0.03 -20.16 18.75
N PRO A 26 -0.66 -21.29 19.01
CA PRO A 26 -0.03 -22.59 19.14
C PRO A 26 0.44 -23.13 17.79
N SER A 27 1.46 -23.99 17.80
CA SER A 27 2.06 -24.57 16.59
C SER A 27 1.07 -25.35 15.72
N GLY A 28 0.05 -25.98 16.31
CA GLY A 28 -1.00 -26.69 15.57
C GLY A 28 -1.89 -25.79 14.70
N GLU A 29 -1.80 -24.48 14.85
CA GLU A 29 -2.50 -23.49 14.03
C GLU A 29 -1.61 -22.86 12.95
N LEU A 30 -0.37 -23.32 12.80
CA LEU A 30 0.58 -22.83 11.81
C LEU A 30 0.70 -23.78 10.62
N ILE A 31 0.90 -23.19 9.46
CA ILE A 31 1.32 -23.86 8.23
C ILE A 31 2.75 -23.37 7.97
N SER A 32 3.75 -24.14 8.39
CA SER A 32 5.15 -23.72 8.30
C SER A 32 5.65 -23.66 6.85
N HIS A 33 6.35 -22.58 6.53
CA HIS A 33 7.08 -22.34 5.29
C HIS A 33 8.57 -22.21 5.63
N GLY A 34 9.26 -23.34 5.71
CA GLY A 34 10.61 -23.38 6.30
C GLY A 34 10.57 -23.18 7.82
N GLN A 35 11.69 -22.71 8.39
CA GLN A 35 11.87 -22.60 9.85
C GLN A 35 11.44 -21.24 10.43
N HIS A 36 11.36 -20.21 9.59
CA HIS A 36 11.24 -18.81 10.05
C HIS A 36 10.02 -18.07 9.47
N MET A 37 9.13 -18.78 8.77
CA MET A 37 7.90 -18.23 8.20
C MET A 37 6.78 -19.23 8.35
N ALA A 38 5.56 -18.74 8.53
CA ALA A 38 4.38 -19.59 8.58
C ALA A 38 3.15 -18.82 8.09
N LYS A 39 2.17 -19.53 7.54
CA LYS A 39 0.80 -19.02 7.43
C LYS A 39 -0.02 -19.46 8.64
N LEU A 40 -1.06 -18.71 8.99
CA LEU A 40 -2.02 -19.14 10.01
C LEU A 40 -3.14 -19.97 9.37
N THR A 41 -3.52 -21.06 10.01
CA THR A 41 -4.69 -21.85 9.61
C THR A 41 -5.97 -21.03 9.68
N TRP A 42 -6.93 -21.36 8.82
CA TRP A 42 -8.25 -20.69 8.84
C TRP A 42 -8.97 -20.92 10.16
N GLU A 43 -8.90 -22.14 10.69
CA GLU A 43 -9.53 -22.54 11.95
C GLU A 43 -8.98 -21.72 13.12
N GLY A 44 -7.65 -21.53 13.20
CA GLY A 44 -7.01 -20.70 14.22
C GLY A 44 -7.42 -19.23 14.12
N MET A 45 -7.49 -18.67 12.91
CA MET A 45 -7.95 -17.28 12.73
C MET A 45 -9.42 -17.08 13.11
N LYS A 46 -10.30 -17.99 12.66
CA LYS A 46 -11.75 -17.86 12.85
C LYS A 46 -12.15 -17.80 14.32
N GLN A 47 -11.45 -18.53 15.19
CA GLN A 47 -11.70 -18.53 16.64
C GLN A 47 -11.37 -17.19 17.31
N ARG A 48 -10.53 -16.36 16.68
CA ARG A 48 -10.03 -15.10 17.26
C ARG A 48 -10.73 -13.84 16.70
N PHE A 49 -11.53 -13.97 15.65
CA PHE A 49 -12.17 -12.82 15.01
C PHE A 49 -13.15 -12.04 15.89
N ASP A 50 -13.66 -12.65 16.95
CA ASP A 50 -14.61 -12.04 17.91
C ASP A 50 -13.95 -11.54 19.20
N SER A 51 -12.62 -11.62 19.35
CA SER A 51 -11.93 -11.17 20.56
C SER A 51 -11.81 -9.64 20.64
N SER A 52 -11.44 -9.12 21.83
CA SER A 52 -11.23 -7.69 22.04
C SER A 52 -10.12 -7.18 21.14
N LYS A 53 -10.42 -6.16 20.33
CA LYS A 53 -9.47 -5.59 19.37
C LYS A 53 -8.51 -4.62 20.05
N GLY A 54 -7.22 -4.82 19.83
CA GLY A 54 -6.16 -3.88 20.21
C GLY A 54 -6.28 -2.50 19.53
N ASN A 55 -5.25 -1.69 19.74
CA ASN A 55 -5.15 -0.35 19.17
C ASN A 55 -4.42 -0.39 17.84
N LEU A 56 -4.97 0.28 16.83
CA LEU A 56 -4.41 0.31 15.48
C LEU A 56 -3.65 1.61 15.24
N ILE A 57 -2.38 1.52 14.89
CA ILE A 57 -1.51 2.65 14.58
C ILE A 57 -1.27 2.66 13.07
N LEU A 58 -1.59 3.78 12.42
CA LEU A 58 -1.32 3.96 11.00
C LEU A 58 -0.08 4.83 10.79
N VAL A 59 1.00 4.22 10.30
CA VAL A 59 2.18 4.95 9.84
C VAL A 59 1.99 5.40 8.39
N THR A 60 2.20 6.69 8.17
CA THR A 60 2.18 7.32 6.85
C THR A 60 3.36 8.29 6.75
N SER A 61 3.55 8.90 5.59
CA SER A 61 4.58 9.93 5.40
C SER A 61 4.01 11.17 4.71
N VAL A 62 4.87 12.18 4.62
CA VAL A 62 4.76 13.22 3.59
C VAL A 62 4.83 12.63 2.18
N ASN A 63 4.62 13.47 1.16
CA ASN A 63 4.81 13.06 -0.25
C ASN A 63 6.20 12.41 -0.40
N PRO A 64 6.28 11.22 -1.03
CA PRO A 64 7.55 10.53 -1.20
C PRO A 64 8.53 11.33 -2.06
N THR A 65 9.81 11.15 -1.75
CA THR A 65 10.95 11.74 -2.43
C THR A 65 11.87 10.64 -2.95
N PRO A 66 12.78 10.94 -3.90
CA PRO A 66 13.74 9.96 -4.39
C PRO A 66 14.71 9.39 -3.35
N PHE A 67 14.81 9.99 -2.16
CA PHE A 67 15.70 9.54 -1.07
C PHE A 67 15.06 8.51 -0.15
N GLY A 68 13.72 8.37 -0.21
CA GLY A 68 12.95 7.57 0.72
C GLY A 68 12.80 8.24 2.08
N GLU A 69 11.60 8.17 2.63
CA GLU A 69 11.28 8.78 3.92
C GLU A 69 11.58 7.81 5.08
N GLY A 70 11.76 6.52 4.77
CA GLY A 70 11.92 5.48 5.78
C GLY A 70 10.61 5.06 6.44
N LYS A 71 9.45 5.26 5.80
CA LYS A 71 8.14 4.91 6.38
C LYS A 71 8.07 3.48 6.93
N THR A 72 8.49 2.49 6.15
CA THR A 72 8.49 1.08 6.58
C THR A 72 9.54 0.80 7.66
N VAL A 73 10.68 1.52 7.63
CA VAL A 73 11.67 1.51 8.70
C VAL A 73 11.03 2.00 10.01
N THR A 74 10.25 3.08 9.96
CA THR A 74 9.51 3.61 11.11
C THR A 74 8.40 2.66 11.57
N THR A 75 7.68 2.00 10.67
CA THR A 75 6.66 0.98 11.01
C THR A 75 7.29 -0.17 11.83
N ILE A 76 8.42 -0.69 11.36
CA ILE A 76 9.12 -1.81 11.99
C ILE A 76 9.81 -1.35 13.28
N GLY A 77 10.50 -0.22 13.23
CA GLY A 77 11.21 0.37 14.36
C GLY A 77 10.29 0.79 15.51
N LEU A 78 9.12 1.35 15.21
CA LEU A 78 8.09 1.62 16.23
C LEU A 78 7.58 0.34 16.88
N THR A 79 7.44 -0.74 16.12
CA THR A 79 7.04 -2.04 16.67
C THR A 79 8.10 -2.59 17.62
N GLN A 80 9.37 -2.55 17.20
CA GLN A 80 10.52 -2.89 18.03
C GLN A 80 10.56 -2.04 19.32
N ALA A 81 10.37 -0.73 19.20
CA ALA A 81 10.35 0.20 20.32
C ALA A 81 9.19 -0.05 21.29
N LEU A 82 7.98 -0.33 20.78
CA LEU A 82 6.82 -0.69 21.61
C LEU A 82 7.09 -1.95 22.43
N CYS A 83 7.66 -2.99 21.81
CA CYS A 83 8.08 -4.20 22.51
C CYS A 83 9.14 -3.91 23.58
N GLN A 84 10.12 -3.04 23.27
CA GLN A 84 11.19 -2.68 24.18
C GLN A 84 10.70 -1.93 25.42
N ILE A 85 9.66 -1.09 25.29
CA ILE A 85 8.99 -0.45 26.44
C ILE A 85 7.94 -1.36 27.11
N GLY A 86 7.94 -2.67 26.79
CA GLY A 86 7.13 -3.69 27.44
C GLY A 86 5.68 -3.78 26.97
N LYS A 87 5.34 -3.23 25.79
CA LYS A 87 4.00 -3.38 25.20
C LYS A 87 3.94 -4.63 24.32
N ASN A 88 2.81 -5.33 24.34
CA ASN A 88 2.52 -6.38 23.37
C ASN A 88 2.19 -5.73 22.02
N ALA A 89 3.13 -5.77 21.07
CA ALA A 89 3.01 -5.13 19.78
C ALA A 89 3.43 -6.04 18.61
N THR A 90 2.82 -5.79 17.46
CA THR A 90 3.17 -6.42 16.18
C THR A 90 2.94 -5.43 15.04
N CYS A 91 3.57 -5.66 13.88
CA CYS A 91 3.27 -4.90 12.68
C CYS A 91 2.55 -5.72 11.62
N VAL A 92 1.81 -5.02 10.75
CA VAL A 92 1.21 -5.58 9.55
C VAL A 92 1.65 -4.75 8.36
N ILE A 93 2.46 -5.34 7.48
CA ILE A 93 2.99 -4.67 6.28
C ILE A 93 2.58 -5.41 5.00
N ARG A 94 2.88 -4.77 3.87
CA ARG A 94 2.55 -5.30 2.55
C ARG A 94 3.68 -6.19 2.04
N GLU A 95 3.29 -7.22 1.30
CA GLU A 95 4.23 -7.98 0.50
C GLU A 95 4.70 -7.13 -0.69
N PRO A 96 6.02 -7.03 -0.95
CA PRO A 96 6.53 -6.37 -2.14
C PRO A 96 6.22 -7.17 -3.40
N SER A 97 5.98 -6.45 -4.50
CA SER A 97 6.01 -7.05 -5.83
C SER A 97 7.45 -7.39 -6.22
N MET A 98 7.62 -8.53 -6.88
CA MET A 98 8.91 -9.05 -7.31
C MET A 98 9.46 -8.27 -8.51
N GLY A 99 8.61 -7.82 -9.44
CA GLY A 99 9.02 -7.10 -10.65
C GLY A 99 9.96 -5.90 -10.39
N PRO A 100 9.66 -4.99 -9.44
CA PRO A 100 10.52 -3.88 -9.06
C PRO A 100 11.91 -4.24 -8.51
N VAL A 101 12.07 -5.42 -7.89
CA VAL A 101 13.35 -5.89 -7.32
C VAL A 101 14.40 -6.03 -8.41
N PHE A 102 14.01 -6.55 -9.57
CA PHE A 102 14.88 -6.69 -10.75
C PHE A 102 15.12 -5.36 -11.51
N GLY A 103 14.40 -4.30 -11.14
CA GLY A 103 14.40 -3.01 -11.81
C GLY A 103 15.31 -1.97 -11.14
N ILE A 104 14.72 -1.16 -10.25
CA ILE A 104 15.32 0.04 -9.63
C ILE A 104 15.20 0.00 -8.09
N LYS A 105 14.26 -0.78 -7.53
CA LYS A 105 13.98 -0.75 -6.09
C LYS A 105 14.79 -1.82 -5.36
N GLY A 106 15.42 -1.43 -4.25
CA GLY A 106 15.90 -2.36 -3.23
C GLY A 106 14.75 -2.99 -2.43
N GLY A 107 15.09 -3.79 -1.41
CA GLY A 107 14.10 -4.55 -0.64
C GLY A 107 13.11 -3.67 0.11
N ALA A 108 11.85 -4.11 0.22
CA ALA A 108 10.78 -3.34 0.87
C ALA A 108 10.48 -3.80 2.31
N ALA A 109 11.41 -4.52 2.95
CA ALA A 109 11.23 -5.14 4.26
C ALA A 109 11.86 -4.32 5.40
N GLY A 110 11.92 -2.99 5.26
CA GLY A 110 12.60 -2.10 6.21
C GLY A 110 14.01 -1.71 5.78
N GLY A 111 14.88 -1.41 6.75
CA GLY A 111 16.27 -1.02 6.50
C GLY A 111 17.05 -0.81 7.81
N GLY A 112 18.37 -0.91 7.76
CA GLY A 112 19.25 -0.79 8.92
C GLY A 112 18.93 -1.82 10.01
N GLN A 113 18.77 -1.36 11.24
CA GLN A 113 18.41 -2.19 12.40
C GLN A 113 16.88 -2.40 12.56
N SER A 114 16.08 -1.89 11.63
CA SER A 114 14.62 -2.02 11.62
C SER A 114 14.16 -2.73 10.36
N GLN A 115 14.29 -4.07 10.37
CA GLN A 115 13.97 -4.94 9.25
C GLN A 115 13.01 -6.07 9.65
N VAL A 116 12.24 -6.58 8.69
CA VAL A 116 11.51 -7.85 8.79
C VAL A 116 12.22 -8.91 7.97
N LEU A 117 12.34 -10.11 8.54
CA LEU A 117 13.15 -11.21 8.03
C LEU A 117 12.34 -12.50 7.95
N PRO A 118 12.69 -13.43 7.03
CA PRO A 118 13.86 -13.43 6.14
C PRO A 118 13.71 -12.54 4.89
N MET A 119 14.62 -11.57 4.73
CA MET A 119 14.53 -10.53 3.69
C MET A 119 14.49 -11.08 2.26
N GLU A 120 15.29 -12.11 1.98
CA GLU A 120 15.44 -12.68 0.64
C GLU A 120 14.14 -13.34 0.18
N GLU A 121 13.52 -14.14 1.04
CA GLU A 121 12.24 -14.79 0.77
C GLU A 121 11.13 -13.76 0.55
N ILE A 122 11.02 -12.77 1.44
CA ILE A 122 9.98 -11.73 1.41
C ILE A 122 9.97 -10.96 0.09
N ASN A 123 11.14 -10.71 -0.50
CA ASN A 123 11.25 -9.91 -1.72
C ASN A 123 11.20 -10.75 -3.02
N LEU A 124 11.21 -12.08 -2.93
CA LEU A 124 11.16 -12.97 -4.09
C LEU A 124 9.81 -13.67 -4.18
N HIS A 125 9.76 -14.96 -3.82
CA HIS A 125 8.55 -15.77 -3.95
C HIS A 125 7.71 -15.81 -2.67
N PHE A 126 8.34 -15.49 -1.54
CA PHE A 126 7.78 -15.58 -0.20
C PHE A 126 6.97 -16.87 0.00
N THR A 127 5.67 -16.77 0.25
CA THR A 127 4.78 -17.92 0.42
C THR A 127 3.90 -18.19 -0.81
N GLY A 128 4.12 -17.45 -1.91
CA GLY A 128 3.45 -17.65 -3.19
C GLY A 128 2.13 -16.88 -3.38
N ASP A 129 1.85 -15.87 -2.55
CA ASP A 129 0.57 -15.15 -2.58
C ASP A 129 0.39 -14.37 -3.90
N LEU A 130 1.43 -13.66 -4.36
CA LEU A 130 1.38 -12.99 -5.67
C LEU A 130 1.27 -13.98 -6.84
N HIS A 131 1.85 -15.18 -6.73
CA HIS A 131 1.68 -16.23 -7.75
C HIS A 131 0.22 -16.68 -7.81
N ALA A 132 -0.41 -16.91 -6.66
CA ALA A 132 -1.83 -17.27 -6.59
C ALA A 132 -2.73 -16.18 -7.18
N VAL A 133 -2.45 -14.89 -6.89
CA VAL A 133 -3.17 -13.75 -7.49
C VAL A 133 -2.98 -13.72 -9.01
N THR A 134 -1.77 -13.96 -9.50
CA THR A 134 -1.46 -14.02 -10.93
C THR A 134 -2.26 -15.14 -11.61
N SER A 135 -2.25 -16.35 -11.01
CA SER A 135 -2.98 -17.50 -11.53
C SER A 135 -4.49 -17.29 -11.51
N ALA A 136 -5.06 -16.75 -10.43
CA ALA A 136 -6.49 -16.46 -10.35
C ALA A 136 -6.92 -15.40 -11.37
N HIS A 137 -6.13 -14.35 -11.56
CA HIS A 137 -6.43 -13.30 -12.52
C HIS A 137 -6.41 -13.84 -13.95
N ASN A 138 -5.35 -14.57 -14.31
CA ASN A 138 -5.20 -15.11 -15.66
C ASN A 138 -6.14 -16.28 -15.94
N LEU A 139 -6.61 -16.99 -14.90
CA LEU A 139 -7.72 -17.94 -15.03
C LEU A 139 -8.99 -17.22 -15.49
N LEU A 140 -9.36 -16.10 -14.85
CA LEU A 140 -10.52 -15.31 -15.26
C LEU A 140 -10.38 -14.84 -16.72
N SER A 141 -9.23 -14.28 -17.09
CA SER A 141 -8.97 -13.86 -18.48
C SER A 141 -9.12 -15.03 -19.46
N SER A 142 -8.62 -16.22 -19.11
CA SER A 142 -8.77 -17.44 -19.93
C SER A 142 -10.23 -17.92 -20.03
N LEU A 143 -10.99 -17.85 -18.94
CA LEU A 143 -12.42 -18.20 -18.93
C LEU A 143 -13.26 -17.24 -19.78
N ILE A 144 -12.93 -15.95 -19.79
CA ILE A 144 -13.58 -14.95 -20.67
C ILE A 144 -13.40 -15.35 -22.14
N ASP A 145 -12.16 -15.55 -22.58
CA ASP A 145 -11.87 -15.90 -23.97
C ASP A 145 -12.48 -17.26 -24.35
N ASN A 146 -12.46 -18.23 -23.43
CA ASN A 146 -13.12 -19.52 -23.60
C ASN A 146 -14.65 -19.39 -23.76
N HIS A 147 -15.29 -18.56 -22.93
CA HIS A 147 -16.74 -18.32 -22.99
C HIS A 147 -17.14 -17.67 -24.32
N ILE A 148 -16.38 -16.68 -24.79
CA ILE A 148 -16.59 -16.03 -26.08
C ILE A 148 -16.47 -17.04 -27.22
N LYS A 149 -15.43 -17.89 -27.19
CA LYS A 149 -15.21 -18.93 -28.21
C LYS A 149 -16.33 -19.98 -28.25
N HIS A 150 -16.79 -20.41 -27.08
CA HIS A 150 -17.73 -21.53 -26.94
C HIS A 150 -19.19 -21.08 -26.79
N GLY A 151 -19.63 -20.23 -27.72
CA GLY A 151 -21.05 -19.87 -27.89
C GLY A 151 -21.49 -18.59 -27.21
N ASN A 152 -20.60 -17.90 -26.46
CA ASN A 152 -20.81 -16.56 -25.91
C ASN A 152 -22.20 -16.32 -25.33
N LYS A 153 -22.68 -17.20 -24.45
CA LYS A 153 -24.07 -17.17 -23.95
C LYS A 153 -24.45 -15.87 -23.22
N CYS A 154 -23.45 -15.11 -22.77
CA CYS A 154 -23.66 -13.81 -22.10
C CYS A 154 -23.61 -12.62 -23.08
N ASN A 155 -23.55 -12.88 -24.39
CA ASN A 155 -23.47 -11.86 -25.43
C ASN A 155 -22.37 -10.81 -25.17
N ILE A 156 -21.18 -11.25 -24.73
CA ILE A 156 -20.04 -10.35 -24.48
C ILE A 156 -19.62 -9.68 -25.80
N ASP A 157 -19.49 -8.36 -25.80
CA ASP A 157 -18.82 -7.63 -26.88
C ASP A 157 -17.30 -7.78 -26.70
N ALA A 158 -16.65 -8.50 -27.63
CA ALA A 158 -15.22 -8.77 -27.58
C ALA A 158 -14.34 -7.51 -27.65
N ASN A 159 -14.89 -6.38 -28.14
CA ASN A 159 -14.20 -5.09 -28.15
C ASN A 159 -14.39 -4.29 -26.85
N ARG A 160 -15.24 -4.77 -25.93
CA ARG A 160 -15.55 -4.15 -24.64
C ARG A 160 -15.24 -5.08 -23.47
N VAL A 161 -14.20 -5.89 -23.60
CA VAL A 161 -13.60 -6.61 -22.48
C VAL A 161 -12.68 -5.65 -21.73
N PHE A 162 -12.97 -5.41 -20.45
CA PHE A 162 -12.19 -4.49 -19.61
C PHE A 162 -11.09 -5.20 -18.84
N TRP A 163 -11.28 -6.51 -18.61
CA TRP A 163 -10.39 -7.34 -17.81
C TRP A 163 -9.10 -7.71 -18.57
N PRO A 164 -7.93 -7.27 -18.10
CA PRO A 164 -6.66 -7.54 -18.77
C PRO A 164 -6.09 -8.91 -18.39
N ARG A 165 -4.79 -9.10 -18.62
CA ARG A 165 -3.97 -10.17 -18.02
C ARG A 165 -2.93 -9.56 -17.08
N VAL A 166 -2.24 -10.39 -16.29
CA VAL A 166 -1.18 -9.91 -15.38
C VAL A 166 0.05 -10.79 -15.35
N VAL A 167 1.18 -10.18 -15.01
CA VAL A 167 2.45 -10.85 -14.68
C VAL A 167 3.23 -9.99 -13.68
N ASP A 168 3.89 -10.60 -12.70
CA ASP A 168 4.65 -9.85 -11.68
C ASP A 168 6.08 -9.52 -12.14
N LEU A 169 6.19 -8.85 -13.28
CA LEU A 169 7.46 -8.43 -13.90
C LEU A 169 7.32 -7.02 -14.47
N ASN A 170 8.45 -6.34 -14.64
CA ASN A 170 8.50 -5.02 -15.28
C ASN A 170 8.67 -5.15 -16.80
N ASP A 171 7.62 -5.55 -17.52
CA ASP A 171 7.68 -5.77 -18.96
C ASP A 171 6.84 -4.76 -19.76
N ARG A 172 7.52 -3.71 -20.25
CA ARG A 172 6.88 -2.66 -21.05
C ARG A 172 6.32 -3.14 -22.38
N SER A 173 6.80 -4.26 -22.92
CA SER A 173 6.40 -4.75 -24.25
C SER A 173 5.01 -5.38 -24.24
N LEU A 174 4.48 -5.74 -23.06
CA LEU A 174 3.16 -6.35 -22.89
C LEU A 174 2.04 -5.34 -22.60
N ARG A 175 2.33 -4.03 -22.65
CA ARG A 175 1.35 -2.96 -22.39
C ARG A 175 0.20 -2.94 -23.39
N GLU A 176 0.44 -3.39 -24.61
CA GLU A 176 -0.55 -3.52 -25.67
C GLU A 176 -0.21 -4.77 -26.48
N VAL A 177 -1.16 -5.69 -26.59
CA VAL A 177 -0.99 -6.96 -27.31
C VAL A 177 -2.23 -7.29 -28.14
N VAL A 178 -2.06 -8.20 -29.09
CA VAL A 178 -3.19 -8.81 -29.84
C VAL A 178 -3.18 -10.30 -29.57
N LEU A 179 -4.31 -10.82 -29.07
CA LEU A 179 -4.51 -12.24 -28.75
C LEU A 179 -5.24 -12.97 -29.88
N GLY A 180 -5.32 -14.31 -29.77
CA GLY A 180 -6.17 -15.13 -30.64
C GLY A 180 -5.70 -15.27 -32.10
N LEU A 181 -4.45 -14.90 -32.40
CA LEU A 181 -3.86 -15.07 -33.74
C LEU A 181 -3.59 -16.55 -34.05
N GLY A 182 -3.41 -16.87 -35.34
CA GLY A 182 -3.07 -18.23 -35.80
C GLY A 182 -4.27 -19.10 -36.21
N GLY A 183 -5.44 -18.51 -36.42
CA GLY A 183 -6.60 -19.15 -37.03
C GLY A 183 -7.68 -19.59 -36.02
N PRO A 184 -8.79 -20.17 -36.51
CA PRO A 184 -10.01 -20.38 -35.70
C PRO A 184 -9.85 -21.26 -34.45
N ALA A 185 -8.85 -22.15 -34.44
CA ALA A 185 -8.57 -23.00 -33.29
C ALA A 185 -8.06 -22.19 -32.07
N ASN A 186 -7.50 -21.00 -32.28
CA ASN A 186 -6.79 -20.23 -31.26
C ASN A 186 -7.66 -19.17 -30.56
N GLY A 187 -8.96 -19.13 -30.88
CA GLY A 187 -9.92 -18.19 -30.28
C GLY A 187 -10.13 -16.93 -31.12
N ASN A 188 -10.69 -15.89 -30.50
CA ASN A 188 -11.08 -14.67 -31.19
C ASN A 188 -9.94 -13.64 -31.14
N VAL A 189 -9.67 -13.00 -32.28
CA VAL A 189 -8.70 -11.91 -32.34
C VAL A 189 -9.25 -10.68 -31.64
N ARG A 190 -8.53 -10.19 -30.63
CA ARG A 190 -8.86 -8.94 -29.92
C ARG A 190 -7.60 -8.28 -29.37
N GLN A 191 -7.70 -6.97 -29.13
CA GLN A 191 -6.69 -6.22 -28.39
C GLN A 191 -6.79 -6.55 -26.90
N ASP A 192 -5.65 -6.57 -26.22
CA ASP A 192 -5.54 -6.75 -24.77
C ASP A 192 -4.29 -6.04 -24.22
N ARG A 193 -4.08 -6.13 -22.91
CA ARG A 193 -2.89 -5.64 -22.21
C ARG A 193 -2.52 -6.52 -21.03
N PHE A 194 -1.28 -6.36 -20.55
CA PHE A 194 -0.85 -6.87 -19.26
C PHE A 194 -0.61 -5.75 -18.27
N ASP A 195 -1.06 -5.95 -17.04
CA ASP A 195 -0.74 -5.13 -15.88
C ASP A 195 0.20 -5.90 -14.92
N ILE A 196 0.94 -5.20 -14.05
CA ILE A 196 1.72 -5.90 -13.01
C ILE A 196 0.77 -6.57 -12.02
N THR A 197 1.10 -7.74 -11.46
CA THR A 197 0.18 -8.48 -10.58
C THR A 197 -0.36 -7.66 -9.40
N ALA A 198 0.47 -6.80 -8.80
CA ALA A 198 0.05 -5.89 -7.72
C ALA A 198 -1.04 -4.86 -8.14
N ALA A 199 -1.21 -4.62 -9.45
CA ALA A 199 -2.26 -3.77 -10.02
C ALA A 199 -3.59 -4.51 -10.25
N SER A 200 -3.61 -5.84 -10.11
CA SER A 200 -4.83 -6.65 -10.25
C SER A 200 -5.93 -6.24 -9.27
N GLU A 201 -7.18 -6.18 -9.73
CA GLU A 201 -8.33 -6.04 -8.81
C GLU A 201 -8.41 -7.22 -7.82
N ILE A 202 -7.97 -8.42 -8.22
CA ILE A 202 -7.91 -9.57 -7.31
C ILE A 202 -6.97 -9.30 -6.14
N MET A 203 -5.87 -8.57 -6.34
CA MET A 203 -5.00 -8.17 -5.22
C MET A 203 -5.76 -7.23 -4.25
N ALA A 204 -6.52 -6.27 -4.77
CA ALA A 204 -7.35 -5.40 -3.94
C ALA A 204 -8.47 -6.17 -3.22
N ILE A 205 -9.08 -7.16 -3.87
CA ILE A 205 -10.09 -8.05 -3.29
C ILE A 205 -9.50 -8.91 -2.16
N LEU A 206 -8.34 -9.54 -2.39
CA LEU A 206 -7.65 -10.36 -1.39
C LEU A 206 -7.40 -9.56 -0.10
N VAL A 207 -7.03 -8.30 -0.26
CA VAL A 207 -6.68 -7.38 0.83
C VAL A 207 -7.92 -6.86 1.55
N LEU A 208 -9.05 -6.65 0.85
CA LEU A 208 -10.28 -6.09 1.42
C LEU A 208 -11.31 -7.14 1.86
N ALA A 209 -11.15 -8.40 1.47
CA ALA A 209 -12.05 -9.47 1.86
C ALA A 209 -11.92 -9.77 3.36
N GLN A 210 -13.05 -10.06 4.01
CA GLN A 210 -13.09 -10.30 5.45
C GLN A 210 -13.02 -11.79 5.84
N ASP A 211 -13.50 -12.66 4.96
CA ASP A 211 -13.49 -14.11 5.08
C ASP A 211 -13.59 -14.77 3.68
N TYR A 212 -13.57 -16.10 3.61
CA TYR A 212 -13.66 -16.81 2.33
C TYR A 212 -14.99 -16.60 1.59
N ALA A 213 -16.11 -16.39 2.31
CA ALA A 213 -17.39 -16.16 1.67
C ALA A 213 -17.42 -14.77 1.02
N ASP A 214 -16.92 -13.76 1.73
CA ASP A 214 -16.73 -12.40 1.20
C ASP A 214 -15.73 -12.40 0.03
N LEU A 215 -14.62 -13.14 0.13
CA LEU A 215 -13.65 -13.32 -0.95
C LEU A 215 -14.32 -13.86 -2.23
N ARG A 216 -15.05 -14.98 -2.14
CA ARG A 216 -15.76 -15.58 -3.29
C ARG A 216 -16.79 -14.61 -3.86
N LYS A 217 -17.57 -13.94 -3.00
CA LYS A 217 -18.59 -12.97 -3.43
C LYS A 217 -17.96 -11.83 -4.23
N ARG A 218 -16.92 -11.20 -3.69
CA ARG A 218 -16.19 -10.09 -4.33
C ARG A 218 -15.58 -10.51 -5.67
N LEU A 219 -15.02 -11.71 -5.76
CA LEU A 219 -14.53 -12.27 -7.02
C LEU A 219 -15.67 -12.43 -8.05
N GLY A 220 -16.86 -12.86 -7.63
CA GLY A 220 -18.04 -12.94 -8.49
C GLY A 220 -18.57 -11.58 -8.95
N ASP A 221 -18.40 -10.53 -8.13
CA ASP A 221 -18.86 -9.17 -8.41
C ASP A 221 -17.95 -8.37 -9.37
N ILE A 222 -16.78 -8.90 -9.74
CA ILE A 222 -15.89 -8.29 -10.74
C ILE A 222 -16.65 -8.10 -12.06
N VAL A 223 -16.66 -6.86 -12.59
CA VAL A 223 -17.21 -6.55 -13.91
C VAL A 223 -16.11 -6.74 -14.95
N ILE A 224 -16.28 -7.72 -15.83
CA ILE A 224 -15.25 -8.18 -16.77
C ILE A 224 -15.38 -7.58 -18.17
N ALA A 225 -16.61 -7.29 -18.58
CA ALA A 225 -16.92 -6.83 -19.92
C ALA A 225 -18.30 -6.16 -19.99
N GLU A 226 -18.62 -5.62 -21.15
CA GLU A 226 -19.97 -5.18 -21.51
C GLU A 226 -20.60 -6.18 -22.49
N SER A 227 -21.90 -6.42 -22.33
CA SER A 227 -22.68 -7.15 -23.33
C SER A 227 -22.96 -6.29 -24.57
N MET A 228 -23.41 -6.92 -25.65
CA MET A 228 -23.88 -6.22 -26.87
C MET A 228 -25.01 -5.21 -26.59
N GLU A 229 -25.78 -5.42 -25.52
CA GLU A 229 -26.88 -4.55 -25.09
C GLU A 229 -26.45 -3.42 -24.14
N GLY A 230 -25.19 -3.40 -23.71
CA GLY A 230 -24.64 -2.36 -22.83
C GLY A 230 -24.72 -2.66 -21.33
N HIS A 231 -25.17 -3.85 -20.95
CA HIS A 231 -25.22 -4.30 -19.56
C HIS A 231 -23.88 -4.85 -19.07
N PRO A 232 -23.53 -4.68 -17.78
CA PRO A 232 -22.27 -5.18 -17.24
C PRO A 232 -22.30 -6.69 -17.09
N ILE A 233 -21.27 -7.37 -17.59
CA ILE A 233 -21.07 -8.80 -17.39
C ILE A 233 -20.12 -9.00 -16.22
N LYS A 234 -20.57 -9.78 -15.24
CA LYS A 234 -19.80 -10.12 -14.04
C LYS A 234 -19.08 -11.45 -14.18
N ALA A 235 -18.02 -11.66 -13.40
CA ALA A 235 -17.32 -12.95 -13.31
C ALA A 235 -18.23 -14.10 -12.84
N GLU A 236 -19.24 -13.82 -12.00
CA GLU A 236 -20.24 -14.83 -11.61
C GLU A 236 -21.10 -15.30 -12.80
N HIS A 237 -21.38 -14.44 -13.79
CA HIS A 237 -22.19 -14.82 -14.96
C HIS A 237 -21.51 -15.86 -15.86
N ILE A 238 -20.19 -16.00 -15.76
CA ILE A 238 -19.40 -17.04 -16.44
C ILE A 238 -18.84 -18.07 -15.46
N GLU A 239 -19.40 -18.14 -14.25
CA GLU A 239 -19.11 -19.15 -13.22
C GLU A 239 -17.64 -19.18 -12.75
N ALA A 240 -16.91 -18.07 -12.88
CA ALA A 240 -15.47 -18.03 -12.58
C ALA A 240 -15.12 -17.87 -11.09
N ALA A 241 -16.05 -17.35 -10.28
CA ALA A 241 -15.82 -16.96 -8.89
C ALA A 241 -15.27 -18.10 -8.01
N GLY A 242 -15.88 -19.28 -8.13
CA GLY A 242 -15.49 -20.45 -7.32
C GLY A 242 -14.06 -20.90 -7.61
N ALA A 243 -13.69 -21.01 -8.90
CA ALA A 243 -12.37 -21.48 -9.29
C ALA A 243 -11.26 -20.48 -8.90
N MET A 244 -11.52 -19.17 -9.02
CA MET A 244 -10.60 -18.15 -8.50
C MET A 244 -10.44 -18.25 -6.98
N ALA A 245 -11.52 -18.43 -6.23
CA ALA A 245 -11.47 -18.57 -4.77
C ALA A 245 -10.65 -19.80 -4.34
N LEU A 246 -10.72 -20.91 -5.08
CA LEU A 246 -9.89 -22.09 -4.81
C LEU A 246 -8.40 -21.81 -4.96
N LEU A 247 -8.00 -21.06 -6.00
CA LEU A 247 -6.61 -20.67 -6.21
C LEU A 247 -6.09 -19.73 -5.11
N LEU A 248 -6.96 -18.88 -4.56
CA LEU A 248 -6.60 -17.93 -3.51
C LEU A 248 -6.74 -18.48 -2.09
N ARG A 249 -7.22 -19.72 -1.92
CA ARG A 249 -7.53 -20.28 -0.60
C ARG A 249 -6.37 -20.15 0.39
N ASN A 250 -5.17 -20.54 -0.02
CA ASN A 250 -3.98 -20.47 0.82
C ASN A 250 -3.40 -19.05 0.86
N ALA A 251 -3.48 -18.33 -0.26
CA ALA A 251 -2.98 -16.96 -0.36
C ALA A 251 -3.75 -15.97 0.51
N PHE A 252 -4.98 -16.29 0.91
CA PHE A 252 -5.79 -15.48 1.81
C PHE A 252 -5.35 -15.56 3.28
N LEU A 253 -4.55 -16.55 3.64
CA LEU A 253 -4.05 -16.73 4.98
C LEU A 253 -2.83 -15.80 5.20
N PRO A 254 -2.83 -14.92 6.23
CA PRO A 254 -1.71 -14.04 6.52
C PRO A 254 -0.41 -14.78 6.82
N ASN A 255 0.71 -14.19 6.43
CA ASN A 255 2.03 -14.72 6.69
C ASN A 255 2.62 -14.11 7.96
N LEU A 256 3.03 -14.95 8.90
CA LEU A 256 3.78 -14.60 10.09
C LEU A 256 5.28 -14.75 9.83
N VAL A 257 6.02 -13.74 10.25
CA VAL A 257 7.48 -13.61 10.19
C VAL A 257 7.94 -12.83 11.44
N GLN A 258 9.19 -12.36 11.47
CA GLN A 258 9.73 -11.62 12.62
C GLN A 258 10.56 -10.42 12.22
N THR A 259 10.65 -9.44 13.11
CA THR A 259 11.62 -8.35 13.00
C THR A 259 13.04 -8.82 13.34
N LEU A 260 14.04 -7.98 13.08
CA LEU A 260 15.44 -8.23 13.45
C LEU A 260 15.63 -8.53 14.95
N GLU A 261 14.78 -7.97 15.81
CA GLU A 261 14.77 -8.19 17.27
C GLU A 261 13.86 -9.36 17.71
N GLY A 262 13.38 -10.17 16.76
CA GLY A 262 12.52 -11.31 17.05
C GLY A 262 11.10 -10.92 17.50
N ASN A 263 10.61 -9.73 17.13
CA ASN A 263 9.22 -9.36 17.39
C ASN A 263 8.29 -9.89 16.29
N PRO A 264 7.06 -10.32 16.59
CA PRO A 264 6.14 -10.82 15.57
C PRO A 264 5.78 -9.77 14.53
N ALA A 265 5.74 -10.17 13.26
CA ALA A 265 5.32 -9.31 12.15
C ALA A 265 4.47 -10.10 11.15
N PHE A 266 3.42 -9.46 10.62
CA PHE A 266 2.60 -10.01 9.55
C PHE A 266 2.90 -9.32 8.22
N ILE A 267 3.02 -10.11 7.16
CA ILE A 267 3.12 -9.63 5.78
C ILE A 267 1.98 -10.23 4.98
N HIS A 268 1.09 -9.41 4.43
CA HIS A 268 -0.02 -9.96 3.64
C HIS A 268 -0.63 -8.95 2.67
N GLY A 269 -0.65 -9.36 1.40
CA GLY A 269 -1.16 -8.57 0.29
C GLY A 269 -0.29 -7.35 -0.04
N GLY A 270 -0.43 -6.83 -1.25
CA GLY A 270 0.40 -5.73 -1.74
C GLY A 270 -0.23 -4.98 -2.91
N PRO A 271 -1.42 -4.38 -2.76
CA PRO A 271 -2.07 -3.68 -3.84
C PRO A 271 -1.32 -2.39 -4.16
N PHE A 272 -1.34 -2.00 -5.43
CA PHE A 272 -0.70 -0.77 -5.88
C PHE A 272 -1.37 0.46 -5.25
N ALA A 273 -0.63 1.30 -4.53
CA ALA A 273 -1.19 2.45 -3.81
C ALA A 273 -1.73 3.58 -4.71
N ASN A 274 -1.59 3.44 -6.04
CA ASN A 274 -2.06 4.42 -7.01
C ASN A 274 -3.46 4.08 -7.53
N ILE A 275 -3.60 2.95 -8.25
CA ILE A 275 -4.89 2.47 -8.77
C ILE A 275 -5.69 1.63 -7.75
N ALA A 276 -5.15 1.39 -6.58
CA ALA A 276 -5.84 0.76 -5.46
C ALA A 276 -5.48 1.50 -4.17
N HIS A 277 -5.98 0.99 -3.05
CA HIS A 277 -5.87 1.63 -1.75
C HIS A 277 -4.47 1.55 -1.13
N GLY A 278 -3.65 0.55 -1.48
CA GLY A 278 -2.23 0.54 -1.11
C GLY A 278 -1.92 0.16 0.34
N ASN A 279 -2.75 -0.68 0.95
CA ASN A 279 -2.64 -1.11 2.34
C ASN A 279 -2.45 -2.64 2.41
N SER A 280 -2.00 -3.15 3.56
CA SER A 280 -2.01 -4.58 3.89
C SER A 280 -3.43 -5.10 4.12
N SER A 281 -3.61 -6.43 4.17
CA SER A 281 -4.95 -7.03 4.26
C SER A 281 -5.71 -6.74 5.55
N ILE A 282 -7.05 -6.69 5.45
CA ILE A 282 -7.96 -6.61 6.59
C ILE A 282 -7.85 -7.87 7.47
N VAL A 283 -7.68 -9.06 6.89
CA VAL A 283 -7.56 -10.30 7.67
C VAL A 283 -6.31 -10.29 8.55
N ALA A 284 -5.19 -9.80 8.04
CA ALA A 284 -3.95 -9.66 8.82
C ALA A 284 -4.10 -8.63 9.95
N ASP A 285 -4.75 -7.50 9.70
CA ASP A 285 -5.07 -6.54 10.77
C ASP A 285 -5.98 -7.16 11.84
N ARG A 286 -7.02 -7.90 11.43
CA ARG A 286 -7.97 -8.53 12.35
C ARG A 286 -7.29 -9.54 13.27
N ILE A 287 -6.45 -10.41 12.73
CA ILE A 287 -5.71 -11.39 13.54
C ILE A 287 -4.66 -10.72 14.42
N ALA A 288 -3.93 -9.73 13.91
CA ALA A 288 -2.97 -8.96 14.71
C ALA A 288 -3.67 -8.25 15.89
N LEU A 289 -4.79 -7.58 15.63
CA LEU A 289 -5.58 -6.87 16.66
C LEU A 289 -6.20 -7.82 17.68
N SER A 290 -6.36 -9.10 17.33
CA SER A 290 -6.89 -10.12 18.25
C SER A 290 -5.82 -10.70 19.18
N CYS A 291 -4.53 -10.51 18.86
CA CYS A 291 -3.40 -11.11 19.56
C CYS A 291 -2.42 -10.10 20.19
N ALA A 292 -2.51 -8.82 19.82
CA ALA A 292 -1.62 -7.76 20.31
C ALA A 292 -2.40 -6.51 20.75
N ASP A 293 -1.87 -5.81 21.76
CA ASP A 293 -2.47 -4.57 22.28
C ASP A 293 -2.24 -3.38 21.34
N TYR A 294 -1.14 -3.42 20.58
CA TYR A 294 -0.74 -2.38 19.62
C TYR A 294 -0.36 -3.00 18.28
N VAL A 295 -1.07 -2.61 17.22
CA VAL A 295 -0.81 -3.08 15.86
C VAL A 295 -0.36 -1.92 15.01
N VAL A 296 0.88 -1.98 14.53
CA VAL A 296 1.45 -0.95 13.66
C VAL A 296 1.29 -1.36 12.20
N THR A 297 0.45 -0.66 11.45
CA THR A 297 0.29 -0.84 10.00
C THR A 297 0.77 0.39 9.25
N GLU A 298 0.94 0.28 7.94
CA GLU A 298 1.25 1.41 7.07
C GLU A 298 0.34 1.49 5.84
N ALA A 299 0.36 2.65 5.19
CA ALA A 299 -0.21 2.83 3.86
C ALA A 299 0.83 3.34 2.86
N GLY A 300 0.73 2.90 1.61
CA GLY A 300 1.69 3.26 0.56
C GLY A 300 1.66 4.73 0.16
N PHE A 301 2.80 5.26 -0.32
CA PHE A 301 2.99 6.69 -0.62
C PHE A 301 2.83 7.61 0.61
N GLY A 302 2.41 8.86 0.39
CA GLY A 302 2.14 9.85 1.44
C GLY A 302 0.69 9.79 1.93
N SER A 303 0.38 10.60 2.95
CA SER A 303 -0.95 10.59 3.58
C SER A 303 -2.08 11.15 2.71
N ASP A 304 -1.74 11.89 1.66
CA ASP A 304 -2.64 12.37 0.61
C ASP A 304 -3.14 11.25 -0.32
N MET A 305 -2.50 10.08 -0.30
CA MET A 305 -2.94 8.93 -1.09
C MET A 305 -3.15 7.70 -0.20
N GLY A 306 -2.11 7.15 0.40
CA GLY A 306 -2.20 5.90 1.16
C GLY A 306 -3.12 6.03 2.36
N ALA A 307 -2.86 7.01 3.23
CA ALA A 307 -3.65 7.20 4.45
C ALA A 307 -5.07 7.67 4.13
N GLU A 308 -5.24 8.58 3.16
CA GLU A 308 -6.57 8.97 2.67
C GLU A 308 -7.41 7.75 2.25
N LYS A 309 -6.82 6.84 1.45
CA LYS A 309 -7.49 5.59 1.04
C LYS A 309 -7.67 4.62 2.19
N PHE A 310 -6.75 4.59 3.17
CA PHE A 310 -6.97 3.86 4.42
C PHE A 310 -8.27 4.34 5.08
N MET A 311 -8.41 5.66 5.29
CA MET A 311 -9.54 6.25 6.01
C MET A 311 -10.87 6.06 5.28
N HIS A 312 -10.90 6.22 3.95
CA HIS A 312 -12.17 6.19 3.20
C HIS A 312 -12.54 4.82 2.63
N ILE A 313 -11.57 3.93 2.40
CA ILE A 313 -11.81 2.60 1.80
C ILE A 313 -11.61 1.51 2.83
N LYS A 314 -10.40 1.37 3.40
CA LYS A 314 -10.06 0.25 4.29
C LYS A 314 -10.82 0.33 5.60
N ALA A 315 -10.81 1.47 6.29
CA ALA A 315 -11.50 1.66 7.57
C ALA A 315 -13.03 1.51 7.44
N ASN A 316 -13.61 2.01 6.35
CA ASN A 316 -15.03 1.82 6.04
C ASN A 316 -15.36 0.33 5.80
N THR A 317 -14.49 -0.39 5.10
CA THR A 317 -14.70 -1.81 4.79
C THR A 317 -14.44 -2.72 6.00
N SER A 318 -13.45 -2.41 6.82
CA SER A 318 -13.05 -3.21 7.99
C SER A 318 -13.85 -2.89 9.26
N GLY A 319 -14.49 -1.71 9.30
CA GLY A 319 -15.10 -1.17 10.51
C GLY A 319 -14.08 -0.78 11.58
N LYS A 320 -12.80 -0.59 11.23
CA LYS A 320 -11.73 -0.21 12.17
C LYS A 320 -10.89 0.94 11.60
N ALA A 321 -11.10 2.13 12.18
CA ALA A 321 -10.25 3.30 12.00
C ALA A 321 -8.96 3.18 12.84
N PRO A 322 -7.90 3.94 12.52
CA PRO A 322 -6.71 3.98 13.36
C PRO A 322 -6.96 4.80 14.62
N ASP A 323 -6.33 4.40 15.71
CA ASP A 323 -6.37 5.07 17.02
C ASP A 323 -5.26 6.12 17.15
N CYS A 324 -4.23 6.04 16.30
CA CYS A 324 -3.19 7.04 16.15
C CYS A 324 -2.62 7.01 14.73
N VAL A 325 -2.29 8.20 14.19
CA VAL A 325 -1.52 8.33 12.95
C VAL A 325 -0.11 8.76 13.28
N VAL A 326 0.88 8.05 12.76
CA VAL A 326 2.29 8.47 12.81
C VAL A 326 2.67 9.08 11.47
N MET A 327 3.01 10.36 11.46
CA MET A 327 3.43 11.11 10.29
C MET A 327 4.96 11.13 10.22
N ASN A 328 5.53 10.30 9.34
CA ASN A 328 6.96 10.19 9.18
C ASN A 328 7.52 11.25 8.21
N VAL A 329 8.62 11.89 8.60
CA VAL A 329 9.28 12.98 7.84
C VAL A 329 10.80 12.95 8.02
N THR A 330 11.54 13.51 7.05
CA THR A 330 13.01 13.65 7.10
C THR A 330 13.42 15.07 6.73
N VAL A 331 14.58 15.53 7.20
CA VAL A 331 15.16 16.82 6.80
C VAL A 331 15.31 16.94 5.29
N ARG A 332 15.83 15.89 4.65
CA ARG A 332 16.04 15.83 3.19
C ARG A 332 14.73 15.98 2.41
N SER A 333 13.64 15.38 2.89
CA SER A 333 12.31 15.56 2.28
C SER A 333 11.81 17.00 2.39
N MET A 334 12.06 17.66 3.53
CA MET A 334 11.68 19.06 3.73
C MET A 334 12.53 20.01 2.90
N LYS A 335 13.84 19.75 2.74
CA LYS A 335 14.69 20.49 1.77
C LYS A 335 14.13 20.41 0.35
N LEU A 336 13.74 19.22 -0.10
CA LEU A 336 13.15 19.06 -1.44
C LEU A 336 11.84 19.83 -1.57
N HIS A 337 10.93 19.69 -0.62
CA HIS A 337 9.64 20.41 -0.67
C HIS A 337 9.78 21.92 -0.47
N GLY A 338 10.87 22.36 0.18
CA GLY A 338 11.34 23.74 0.24
C GLY A 338 12.11 24.20 -1.00
N LYS A 339 12.15 23.39 -2.06
CA LYS A 339 12.80 23.67 -3.36
C LYS A 339 14.31 23.88 -3.30
N ALA A 340 15.01 23.34 -2.30
CA ALA A 340 16.47 23.42 -2.21
C ALA A 340 17.19 22.82 -3.44
N PHE A 341 16.56 21.84 -4.09
CA PHE A 341 17.12 21.09 -5.22
C PHE A 341 16.39 21.39 -6.54
N GLY A 342 15.70 22.53 -6.62
CA GLY A 342 14.86 22.91 -7.75
C GLY A 342 13.42 22.43 -7.66
N GLU A 343 12.72 22.44 -8.81
CA GLU A 343 11.26 22.27 -8.85
C GLU A 343 10.79 20.88 -9.31
N ARG A 344 11.69 19.91 -9.49
CA ARG A 344 11.32 18.58 -10.02
C ARG A 344 11.16 17.56 -8.88
N GLY A 345 9.95 17.06 -8.62
CA GLY A 345 9.67 16.07 -7.56
C GLY A 345 10.27 14.66 -7.74
N GLY A 346 11.02 14.44 -8.81
CA GLY A 346 11.81 13.22 -9.03
C GLY A 346 13.32 13.45 -9.12
N TYR A 347 13.81 14.67 -8.82
CA TYR A 347 15.24 14.97 -8.90
C TYR A 347 16.04 14.23 -7.83
N ARG A 348 17.17 13.65 -8.23
CA ARG A 348 18.16 13.00 -7.35
C ARG A 348 19.39 13.91 -7.23
N PRO A 349 19.44 14.82 -6.24
CA PRO A 349 20.65 15.55 -5.88
C PRO A 349 21.80 14.61 -5.56
N SER A 350 23.01 15.15 -5.72
CA SER A 350 24.25 14.58 -5.24
C SER A 350 24.26 14.46 -3.72
N LYS A 351 25.18 13.62 -3.22
CA LYS A 351 25.38 13.45 -1.78
C LYS A 351 25.73 14.77 -1.10
N ASP A 352 26.61 15.57 -1.71
CA ASP A 352 27.05 16.84 -1.16
C ASP A 352 25.90 17.86 -1.06
N GLU A 353 25.02 17.91 -2.08
CA GLU A 353 23.81 18.74 -2.04
C GLU A 353 22.86 18.32 -0.89
N LEU A 354 22.71 17.02 -0.65
CA LEU A 354 21.84 16.50 0.42
C LEU A 354 22.38 16.79 1.82
N GLU A 355 23.70 16.68 2.00
CA GLU A 355 24.38 16.85 3.28
C GLU A 355 24.62 18.32 3.62
N THR A 356 24.56 19.22 2.65
CA THR A 356 24.66 20.67 2.89
C THR A 356 23.45 21.17 3.67
N GLU A 357 23.71 21.89 4.77
CA GLU A 357 22.67 22.52 5.58
C GLU A 357 21.88 23.57 4.79
N ASN A 358 20.55 23.57 4.95
CA ASN A 358 19.65 24.57 4.41
C ASN A 358 18.37 24.70 5.26
N VAL A 359 18.50 25.33 6.42
CA VAL A 359 17.40 25.57 7.37
C VAL A 359 16.21 26.30 6.72
N GLN A 360 16.47 27.27 5.84
CA GLN A 360 15.40 28.05 5.18
C GLN A 360 14.52 27.17 4.28
N ALA A 361 15.12 26.27 3.51
CA ALA A 361 14.36 25.31 2.72
C ALA A 361 13.59 24.33 3.62
N VAL A 362 14.19 23.87 4.71
CA VAL A 362 13.50 23.00 5.68
C VAL A 362 12.27 23.69 6.26
N ILE A 363 12.38 24.96 6.69
CA ILE A 363 11.25 25.76 7.16
C ILE A 363 10.17 25.87 6.07
N ALA A 364 10.55 26.19 4.83
CA ALA A 364 9.61 26.34 3.72
C ALA A 364 8.87 25.03 3.41
N GLY A 365 9.57 23.89 3.43
CA GLY A 365 8.99 22.55 3.26
C GLY A 365 8.08 22.17 4.42
N ALA A 366 8.50 22.42 5.66
CA ALA A 366 7.78 22.02 6.86
C ALA A 366 6.50 22.84 7.07
N THR A 367 6.56 24.16 6.87
CA THR A 367 5.41 25.07 6.99
C THR A 367 4.42 24.99 5.83
N SER A 368 4.74 24.22 4.78
CA SER A 368 3.84 23.97 3.64
C SER A 368 3.42 22.51 3.57
N ASN A 369 4.31 21.62 3.13
CA ASN A 369 4.00 20.22 2.83
C ASN A 369 3.63 19.44 4.09
N LEU A 370 4.51 19.45 5.11
CA LEU A 370 4.27 18.75 6.37
C LEU A 370 3.04 19.32 7.09
N ASP A 371 2.90 20.65 7.15
CA ASP A 371 1.72 21.33 7.70
C ASP A 371 0.41 20.80 7.12
N ARG A 372 0.31 20.72 5.79
CA ARG A 372 -0.88 20.21 5.13
C ARG A 372 -1.14 18.74 5.47
N HIS A 373 -0.11 17.89 5.47
CA HIS A 373 -0.27 16.48 5.82
C HIS A 373 -0.77 16.29 7.26
N ILE A 374 -0.22 17.04 8.22
CA ILE A 374 -0.66 17.01 9.62
C ILE A 374 -2.12 17.46 9.73
N LYS A 375 -2.46 18.62 9.18
CA LYS A 375 -3.82 19.17 9.21
C LYS A 375 -4.84 18.26 8.53
N ASN A 376 -4.46 17.64 7.42
CA ASN A 376 -5.32 16.68 6.71
C ASN A 376 -5.64 15.46 7.57
N MET A 377 -4.64 14.89 8.24
CA MET A 377 -4.86 13.71 9.10
C MET A 377 -5.61 14.06 10.38
N ALA A 378 -5.31 15.19 11.01
CA ALA A 378 -5.99 15.65 12.22
C ALA A 378 -7.50 15.88 12.01
N ARG A 379 -7.93 16.25 10.79
CA ARG A 379 -9.35 16.43 10.44
C ARG A 379 -10.19 15.17 10.58
N PHE A 380 -9.58 13.99 10.56
CA PHE A 380 -10.27 12.72 10.79
C PHE A 380 -10.58 12.46 12.27
N GLY A 381 -10.20 13.35 13.20
CA GLY A 381 -10.41 13.17 14.63
C GLY A 381 -9.40 12.24 15.32
N VAL A 382 -8.43 11.72 14.57
CA VAL A 382 -7.37 10.83 15.09
C VAL A 382 -6.13 11.66 15.45
N PRO A 383 -5.48 11.41 16.60
CA PRO A 383 -4.26 12.13 16.96
C PRO A 383 -3.13 11.85 15.96
N VAL A 384 -2.31 12.87 15.72
CA VAL A 384 -1.17 12.80 14.79
C VAL A 384 0.13 12.99 15.57
N VAL A 385 0.95 11.95 15.62
CA VAL A 385 2.30 11.99 16.17
C VAL A 385 3.30 12.11 15.03
N VAL A 386 4.18 13.11 15.06
CA VAL A 386 5.20 13.29 14.01
C VAL A 386 6.48 12.57 14.40
N SER A 387 7.00 11.75 13.49
CA SER A 387 8.27 11.04 13.62
C SER A 387 9.29 11.64 12.66
N ILE A 388 10.33 12.26 13.18
CA ILE A 388 11.43 12.82 12.40
C ILE A 388 12.54 11.77 12.34
N ASN A 389 12.66 11.09 11.21
CA ASN A 389 13.71 10.09 11.00
C ASN A 389 15.04 10.81 10.74
N GLN A 390 15.95 10.74 11.71
CA GLN A 390 17.19 11.50 11.76
C GLN A 390 18.31 10.79 11.00
N PHE A 391 19.01 11.54 10.15
CA PHE A 391 20.24 11.11 9.50
C PHE A 391 21.45 11.79 10.15
N THR A 392 22.63 11.18 9.98
CA THR A 392 23.89 11.69 10.54
C THR A 392 24.30 13.07 10.02
N SER A 393 23.79 13.48 8.86
CA SER A 393 24.06 14.78 8.23
C SER A 393 23.11 15.88 8.67
N ASP A 394 22.04 15.54 9.38
CA ASP A 394 20.99 16.50 9.73
C ASP A 394 21.46 17.35 10.90
N THR A 395 21.32 18.68 10.80
CA THR A 395 21.75 19.60 11.86
C THR A 395 20.62 19.85 12.87
N GLU A 396 20.98 20.30 14.07
CA GLU A 396 20.02 20.58 15.14
C GLU A 396 19.03 21.67 14.73
N GLU A 397 19.50 22.70 14.03
CA GLU A 397 18.68 23.80 13.52
C GLU A 397 17.65 23.31 12.49
N GLU A 398 18.01 22.34 11.64
CA GLU A 398 17.10 21.73 10.68
C GLU A 398 16.04 20.86 11.36
N LEU A 399 16.44 20.10 12.38
CA LEU A 399 15.53 19.26 13.16
C LEU A 399 14.54 20.14 13.97
N ASP A 400 15.03 21.18 14.63
CA ASP A 400 14.23 22.16 15.38
C ASP A 400 13.21 22.87 14.48
N ALA A 401 13.58 23.21 13.25
CA ALA A 401 12.67 23.82 12.28
C ALA A 401 11.46 22.92 11.97
N ILE A 402 11.68 21.62 11.81
CA ILE A 402 10.61 20.64 11.57
C ILE A 402 9.74 20.49 12.81
N GLU A 403 10.34 20.38 13.99
CA GLU A 403 9.59 20.26 15.24
C GLU A 403 8.66 21.44 15.49
N ASN A 404 9.18 22.66 15.35
CA ASN A 404 8.42 23.87 15.56
C ASN A 404 7.26 23.98 14.59
N ALA A 405 7.49 23.70 13.29
CA ALA A 405 6.45 23.68 12.28
C ALA A 405 5.38 22.60 12.57
N ALA A 406 5.80 21.39 12.94
CA ALA A 406 4.88 20.29 13.26
C ALA A 406 3.97 20.61 14.46
N ARG A 407 4.53 21.16 15.54
CA ARG A 407 3.76 21.61 16.71
C ARG A 407 2.77 22.71 16.34
N ALA A 408 3.21 23.71 15.58
CA ALA A 408 2.35 24.79 15.09
C ALA A 408 1.23 24.28 14.16
N SER A 409 1.45 23.18 13.45
CA SER A 409 0.47 22.54 12.55
C SER A 409 -0.60 21.73 13.30
N GLY A 410 -0.42 21.51 14.61
CA GLY A 410 -1.35 20.75 15.45
C GLY A 410 -0.96 19.28 15.69
N ALA A 411 0.31 18.91 15.51
CA ALA A 411 0.78 17.59 15.91
C ALA A 411 0.61 17.38 17.43
N SER A 412 0.05 16.25 17.83
CA SER A 412 -0.17 15.90 19.24
C SER A 412 1.14 15.73 20.00
N ARG A 413 2.14 15.15 19.33
CA ARG A 413 3.53 14.97 19.80
C ARG A 413 4.47 15.00 18.59
N VAL A 414 5.73 15.32 18.84
CA VAL A 414 6.81 15.27 17.84
C VAL A 414 8.02 14.58 18.47
N CYS A 415 8.57 13.59 17.78
CA CYS A 415 9.68 12.78 18.25
C CYS A 415 10.74 12.68 17.15
N ARG A 416 12.02 12.83 17.52
CA ARG A 416 13.15 12.42 16.67
C ARG A 416 13.35 10.92 16.86
N THR A 417 13.73 10.24 15.78
CA THR A 417 13.92 8.78 15.81
C THR A 417 15.16 8.37 15.06
N GLU A 418 15.86 7.39 15.63
CA GLU A 418 17.08 6.79 15.07
C GLU A 418 16.90 5.28 14.83
N VAL A 419 15.66 4.82 14.61
CA VAL A 419 15.32 3.39 14.51
C VAL A 419 16.06 2.67 13.38
N HIS A 420 16.46 3.39 12.33
CA HIS A 420 17.33 2.83 11.30
C HIS A 420 18.70 2.42 11.85
N ALA A 421 19.31 3.23 12.72
CA ALA A 421 20.65 2.99 13.24
C ALA A 421 20.65 2.16 14.55
N LYS A 422 19.61 2.28 15.37
CA LYS A 422 19.55 1.75 16.74
C LYS A 422 18.40 0.75 16.99
N GLY A 423 17.62 0.39 15.98
CA GLY A 423 16.49 -0.53 16.15
C GLY A 423 15.42 0.06 17.07
N GLY A 424 14.81 -0.76 17.93
CA GLY A 424 13.80 -0.33 18.89
C GLY A 424 14.30 0.74 19.85
N GLU A 425 15.59 0.72 20.20
CA GLU A 425 16.15 1.65 21.18
C GLU A 425 16.01 3.09 20.70
N GLY A 426 16.25 3.30 19.40
CA GLY A 426 16.12 4.60 18.74
C GLY A 426 14.67 5.08 18.51
N GLY A 427 13.67 4.34 18.98
CA GLY A 427 12.25 4.68 18.81
C GLY A 427 11.44 4.71 20.12
N THR A 428 12.07 4.54 21.29
CA THR A 428 11.36 4.43 22.58
C THR A 428 10.55 5.68 22.95
N ASP A 429 11.03 6.87 22.62
CA ASP A 429 10.29 8.13 22.79
C ASP A 429 9.05 8.19 21.89
N LEU A 430 9.19 7.76 20.62
CA LEU A 430 8.05 7.67 19.70
C LEU A 430 7.01 6.67 20.21
N ALA A 431 7.45 5.50 20.69
CA ALA A 431 6.56 4.48 21.24
C ALA A 431 5.77 5.01 22.44
N SER A 432 6.43 5.71 23.36
CA SER A 432 5.78 6.33 24.53
C SER A 432 4.78 7.40 24.11
N ALA A 433 5.15 8.28 23.18
CA ALA A 433 4.26 9.32 22.65
C ALA A 433 3.03 8.75 21.95
N VAL A 434 3.17 7.65 21.21
CA VAL A 434 2.05 6.95 20.56
C VAL A 434 1.12 6.30 21.58
N VAL A 435 1.66 5.67 22.63
CA VAL A 435 0.85 5.08 23.71
C VAL A 435 0.03 6.17 24.42
N GLU A 436 0.64 7.31 24.75
CA GLU A 436 -0.07 8.45 25.34
C GLU A 436 -1.17 8.98 24.41
N ALA A 437 -0.86 9.21 23.14
CA ALA A 437 -1.83 9.72 22.17
C ALA A 437 -3.03 8.78 22.00
N ILE A 438 -2.80 7.46 22.01
CA ILE A 438 -3.86 6.46 21.97
C ILE A 438 -4.70 6.53 23.26
N HIS A 439 -4.09 6.61 24.44
CA HIS A 439 -4.84 6.74 25.69
C HIS A 439 -5.76 7.97 25.68
N ASP A 440 -5.26 9.12 25.24
CA ASP A 440 -6.06 10.35 25.12
C ASP A 440 -7.22 10.17 24.11
N HIS A 441 -6.95 9.54 22.96
CA HIS A 441 -7.96 9.26 21.95
C HIS A 441 -9.06 8.30 22.43
N VAL A 442 -8.67 7.27 23.18
CA VAL A 442 -9.61 6.33 23.82
C VAL A 442 -10.46 7.03 24.86
N ALA A 443 -9.87 7.88 25.70
CA ALA A 443 -10.60 8.66 26.69
C ALA A 443 -11.61 9.63 26.05
N ALA A 444 -11.31 10.13 24.84
CA ALA A 444 -12.21 10.98 24.05
C ALA A 444 -13.31 10.19 23.30
N GLY A 445 -13.39 8.87 23.45
CA GLY A 445 -14.41 8.03 22.80
C GLY A 445 -14.06 7.61 21.36
N ARG A 446 -12.77 7.62 21.01
CA ARG A 446 -12.24 7.24 19.67
C ARG A 446 -12.91 7.99 18.50
N PRO A 447 -12.90 9.34 18.50
CA PRO A 447 -13.56 10.11 17.44
C PRO A 447 -12.98 9.83 16.06
N PHE A 448 -13.82 9.48 15.09
CA PHE A 448 -13.44 9.32 13.70
C PHE A 448 -14.41 10.05 12.77
N LEU A 449 -13.89 10.99 11.98
CA LEU A 449 -14.65 11.92 11.16
C LEU A 449 -14.22 11.80 9.68
N PRO A 450 -14.76 10.82 8.92
CA PRO A 450 -14.52 10.73 7.48
C PRO A 450 -14.86 12.02 6.75
N LEU A 451 -14.09 12.37 5.71
CA LEU A 451 -14.36 13.57 4.91
C LEU A 451 -15.61 13.44 4.04
N VAL A 452 -16.01 12.21 3.76
CA VAL A 452 -17.10 11.84 2.85
C VAL A 452 -18.00 10.80 3.50
N ALA A 453 -19.30 10.85 3.22
CA ALA A 453 -20.25 9.87 3.69
C ALA A 453 -20.37 8.69 2.69
N PRO A 454 -20.73 7.48 3.16
CA PRO A 454 -20.92 6.33 2.26
C PRO A 454 -21.96 6.57 1.16
N SER A 455 -23.02 7.33 1.46
CA SER A 455 -24.11 7.64 0.52
C SER A 455 -23.78 8.72 -0.51
N ASP A 456 -22.68 9.46 -0.35
CA ASP A 456 -22.32 10.54 -1.27
C ASP A 456 -22.06 9.99 -2.68
N SER A 457 -22.34 10.79 -3.70
CA SER A 457 -22.00 10.41 -5.07
C SER A 457 -20.49 10.38 -5.29
N ILE A 458 -20.03 9.65 -6.31
CA ILE A 458 -18.62 9.64 -6.73
C ILE A 458 -18.09 11.07 -6.95
N GLU A 459 -18.87 11.93 -7.58
CA GLU A 459 -18.51 13.33 -7.86
C GLU A 459 -18.31 14.12 -6.56
N SER A 460 -19.23 13.99 -5.60
CA SER A 460 -19.16 14.70 -4.32
C SER A 460 -17.97 14.23 -3.48
N LYS A 461 -17.74 12.91 -3.45
CA LYS A 461 -16.56 12.29 -2.79
C LYS A 461 -15.25 12.82 -3.38
N MET A 462 -15.14 12.76 -4.70
CA MET A 462 -13.97 13.22 -5.45
C MET A 462 -13.72 14.71 -5.23
N HIS A 463 -14.77 15.55 -5.30
CA HIS A 463 -14.65 16.99 -5.08
C HIS A 463 -14.21 17.30 -3.64
N SER A 464 -14.75 16.59 -2.65
CA SER A 464 -14.35 16.73 -1.25
C SER A 464 -12.88 16.36 -1.03
N ILE A 465 -12.41 15.26 -1.61
CA ILE A 465 -10.99 14.86 -1.53
C ILE A 465 -10.12 15.93 -2.22
N ALA A 466 -10.46 16.32 -3.45
CA ALA A 466 -9.67 17.30 -4.21
C ALA A 466 -9.52 18.64 -3.48
N THR A 467 -10.62 19.19 -2.97
CA THR A 467 -10.61 20.51 -2.33
C THR A 467 -10.08 20.47 -0.89
N ARG A 468 -10.49 19.47 -0.09
CA ARG A 468 -10.18 19.42 1.34
C ARG A 468 -8.85 18.74 1.65
N MET A 469 -8.38 17.81 0.80
CA MET A 469 -7.08 17.15 0.99
C MET A 469 -5.99 17.76 0.11
N TYR A 470 -6.27 17.96 -1.18
CA TYR A 470 -5.22 18.33 -2.14
C TYR A 470 -5.02 19.83 -2.28
N GLY A 471 -6.02 20.64 -1.89
CA GLY A 471 -5.99 22.09 -2.09
C GLY A 471 -6.32 22.50 -3.53
N ALA A 472 -6.98 21.62 -4.29
CA ALA A 472 -7.51 21.97 -5.61
C ALA A 472 -8.66 22.98 -5.47
N GLU A 473 -8.83 23.85 -6.46
CA GLU A 473 -9.99 24.75 -6.55
C GLU A 473 -11.20 24.06 -7.14
N SER A 474 -10.97 23.29 -8.21
CA SER A 474 -12.02 22.62 -8.98
C SER A 474 -11.57 21.23 -9.45
N VAL A 475 -12.53 20.45 -9.93
CA VAL A 475 -12.30 19.17 -10.61
C VAL A 475 -12.85 19.26 -12.02
N HIS A 476 -12.03 18.95 -13.01
CA HIS A 476 -12.40 18.94 -14.42
C HIS A 476 -12.52 17.50 -14.93
N ILE A 477 -13.76 17.06 -15.17
CA ILE A 477 -14.02 15.72 -15.74
C ILE A 477 -14.05 15.81 -17.27
N GLU A 478 -13.11 15.12 -17.92
CA GLU A 478 -13.06 15.05 -19.37
C GLU A 478 -14.31 14.37 -19.96
N THR A 479 -14.63 14.68 -21.22
CA THR A 479 -15.83 14.18 -21.90
C THR A 479 -15.88 12.65 -21.97
N ALA A 480 -14.74 11.97 -22.11
CA ALA A 480 -14.67 10.50 -22.07
C ALA A 480 -15.00 9.97 -20.66
N ALA A 481 -14.39 10.54 -19.63
CA ALA A 481 -14.65 10.21 -18.23
C ALA A 481 -16.10 10.45 -17.82
N LYS A 482 -16.75 11.52 -18.29
CA LYS A 482 -18.19 11.77 -18.04
C LYS A 482 -19.08 10.61 -18.53
N ARG A 483 -18.75 10.04 -19.70
CA ARG A 483 -19.50 8.88 -20.25
C ARG A 483 -19.28 7.62 -19.42
N GLN A 484 -18.05 7.39 -18.97
CA GLN A 484 -17.73 6.27 -18.07
C GLN A 484 -18.45 6.41 -16.73
N LEU A 485 -18.44 7.61 -16.15
CA LEU A 485 -19.11 7.89 -14.89
C LEU A 485 -20.62 7.71 -14.99
N LYS A 486 -21.25 8.21 -16.06
CA LYS A 486 -22.68 7.96 -16.32
C LYS A 486 -22.98 6.47 -16.35
N LYS A 487 -22.16 5.68 -17.05
CA LYS A 487 -22.32 4.22 -17.14
C LYS A 487 -22.19 3.55 -15.78
N ILE A 488 -21.22 3.97 -14.96
CA ILE A 488 -21.06 3.48 -13.58
C ILE A 488 -22.31 3.76 -12.73
N HIS A 489 -22.92 4.94 -12.88
CA HIS A 489 -24.20 5.27 -12.24
C HIS A 489 -25.35 4.41 -12.77
N ASP A 490 -25.50 4.29 -14.08
CA ASP A 490 -26.54 3.48 -14.72
C ASP A 490 -26.46 2.00 -14.29
N TRP A 491 -25.25 1.51 -14.01
CA TRP A 491 -24.98 0.15 -13.50
C TRP A 491 -25.16 0.00 -11.98
N GLY A 492 -25.52 1.07 -11.26
CA GLY A 492 -25.81 1.03 -9.82
C GLY A 492 -24.59 1.18 -8.90
N TYR A 493 -23.45 1.62 -9.42
CA TYR A 493 -22.20 1.77 -8.66
C TYR A 493 -21.89 3.24 -8.27
N GLY A 494 -22.85 4.14 -8.42
CA GLY A 494 -22.70 5.59 -8.25
C GLY A 494 -22.32 6.08 -6.84
N SER A 495 -22.44 5.21 -5.82
CA SER A 495 -22.13 5.50 -4.42
C SER A 495 -20.88 4.78 -3.92
N LEU A 496 -20.12 4.10 -4.78
CA LEU A 496 -18.87 3.47 -4.34
C LEU A 496 -17.86 4.53 -3.84
N PRO A 497 -16.96 4.17 -2.90
CA PRO A 497 -15.78 4.97 -2.57
C PRO A 497 -14.94 5.31 -3.80
N VAL A 498 -14.18 6.41 -3.74
CA VAL A 498 -13.32 6.87 -4.82
C VAL A 498 -11.86 6.64 -4.46
N CYS A 499 -11.12 5.99 -5.36
CA CYS A 499 -9.67 5.83 -5.29
C CYS A 499 -9.01 6.81 -6.24
N MET A 500 -8.47 7.91 -5.71
CA MET A 500 -7.78 8.92 -6.50
C MET A 500 -6.42 8.41 -7.00
N ALA A 501 -6.22 8.39 -8.32
CA ALA A 501 -5.02 7.90 -8.98
C ALA A 501 -4.25 9.08 -9.60
N LYS A 502 -3.19 9.53 -8.91
CA LYS A 502 -2.36 10.69 -9.28
C LYS A 502 -0.88 10.42 -9.03
N THR A 503 -0.03 11.38 -9.37
CA THR A 503 1.37 11.35 -8.95
C THR A 503 1.48 11.36 -7.42
N GLN A 504 2.38 10.53 -6.89
CA GLN A 504 2.68 10.51 -5.46
C GLN A 504 3.55 11.68 -5.02
N TYR A 505 4.23 12.36 -5.94
CA TYR A 505 5.26 13.36 -5.64
C TYR A 505 4.72 14.75 -5.26
N SER A 506 3.40 14.95 -5.38
CA SER A 506 2.74 16.25 -5.19
C SER A 506 1.30 16.04 -4.74
N PHE A 507 0.74 16.99 -4.00
CA PHE A 507 -0.71 17.04 -3.75
C PHE A 507 -1.52 17.21 -5.04
N SER A 508 -0.94 17.85 -6.07
CA SER A 508 -1.59 18.03 -7.37
C SER A 508 -1.41 16.82 -8.30
N HIS A 509 -1.90 16.95 -9.53
CA HIS A 509 -1.67 15.97 -10.60
C HIS A 509 -0.28 16.11 -11.26
N ASP A 510 0.47 17.17 -10.95
CA ASP A 510 1.79 17.47 -11.50
C ASP A 510 2.89 17.27 -10.46
N ALA A 511 3.86 16.41 -10.80
CA ALA A 511 4.99 16.06 -9.95
C ALA A 511 5.98 17.22 -9.73
N GLY A 512 5.92 18.29 -10.54
CA GLY A 512 6.73 19.50 -10.36
C GLY A 512 6.19 20.46 -9.31
N MET A 513 4.94 20.31 -8.88
CA MET A 513 4.32 21.22 -7.92
C MET A 513 4.63 20.81 -6.47
N LEU A 514 5.85 21.11 -6.01
CA LEU A 514 6.33 20.79 -4.67
C LEU A 514 5.69 21.67 -3.57
N GLY A 515 5.88 21.26 -2.30
CA GLY A 515 5.33 21.95 -1.14
C GLY A 515 3.86 21.60 -0.95
N ALA A 516 3.03 22.64 -0.83
CA ALA A 516 1.59 22.53 -0.67
C ALA A 516 0.86 23.41 -1.71
N PRO A 517 0.89 23.04 -3.01
CA PRO A 517 0.27 23.83 -4.08
C PRO A 517 -1.23 24.02 -3.82
N SER A 518 -1.81 25.15 -4.23
CA SER A 518 -3.24 25.41 -4.06
C SER A 518 -3.80 26.12 -5.28
N GLY A 519 -5.12 26.11 -5.45
CA GLY A 519 -5.77 26.87 -6.53
C GLY A 519 -5.62 26.25 -7.92
N PHE A 520 -5.28 24.96 -7.99
CA PHE A 520 -5.16 24.24 -9.26
C PHE A 520 -6.47 23.51 -9.59
N GLU A 521 -6.74 23.37 -10.88
CA GLU A 521 -7.80 22.50 -11.39
C GLU A 521 -7.28 21.06 -11.48
N LEU A 522 -8.06 20.11 -10.96
CA LEU A 522 -7.70 18.69 -10.98
C LEU A 522 -8.37 17.98 -12.16
N PRO A 523 -7.62 17.55 -13.19
CA PRO A 523 -8.20 16.85 -14.33
C PRO A 523 -8.55 15.40 -13.96
N VAL A 524 -9.64 14.89 -14.52
CA VAL A 524 -10.07 13.49 -14.41
C VAL A 524 -10.27 12.95 -15.82
N ARG A 525 -9.36 12.06 -16.23
CA ARG A 525 -9.25 11.57 -17.61
C ARG A 525 -10.05 10.30 -17.83
N GLU A 526 -10.12 9.46 -16.80
CA GLU A 526 -10.72 8.14 -16.89
C GLU A 526 -11.30 7.72 -15.53
N PHE A 527 -12.43 7.02 -15.55
CA PHE A 527 -12.93 6.24 -14.42
C PHE A 527 -12.83 4.74 -14.72
N ARG A 528 -12.26 3.98 -13.78
CA ARG A 528 -12.26 2.51 -13.81
C ARG A 528 -13.08 1.97 -12.64
N LEU A 529 -13.96 1.03 -12.94
CA LEU A 529 -14.79 0.36 -11.94
C LEU A 529 -14.07 -0.88 -11.43
N ASN A 530 -13.75 -0.92 -10.14
CA ASN A 530 -13.31 -2.12 -9.43
C ASN A 530 -14.46 -2.59 -8.55
N ALA A 531 -15.47 -3.20 -9.17
CA ALA A 531 -16.73 -3.56 -8.52
C ALA A 531 -16.57 -4.63 -7.42
N GLY A 532 -15.69 -5.61 -7.62
CA GLY A 532 -15.42 -6.66 -6.63
C GLY A 532 -14.62 -6.13 -5.45
N ALA A 533 -13.65 -5.24 -5.71
CA ALA A 533 -12.94 -4.55 -4.63
C ALA A 533 -13.85 -3.54 -3.90
N GLY A 534 -14.84 -2.98 -4.60
CA GLY A 534 -15.86 -2.09 -4.05
C GLY A 534 -15.45 -0.62 -4.07
N PHE A 535 -14.75 -0.15 -5.11
CA PHE A 535 -14.43 1.27 -5.30
C PHE A 535 -14.30 1.64 -6.78
N VAL A 536 -14.33 2.94 -7.09
CA VAL A 536 -14.09 3.48 -8.43
C VAL A 536 -12.77 4.23 -8.43
N VAL A 537 -11.90 3.92 -9.40
CA VAL A 537 -10.62 4.61 -9.58
C VAL A 537 -10.84 5.84 -10.46
N ALA A 538 -10.48 7.02 -9.96
CA ALA A 538 -10.48 8.27 -10.72
C ALA A 538 -9.04 8.58 -11.15
N ILE A 539 -8.74 8.45 -12.44
CA ILE A 539 -7.40 8.64 -12.99
C ILE A 539 -7.20 10.09 -13.38
N LEU A 540 -6.22 10.73 -12.72
CA LEU A 540 -5.98 12.17 -12.81
C LEU A 540 -4.84 12.53 -13.75
N GLY A 541 -3.98 11.57 -14.10
CA GLY A 541 -2.83 11.77 -14.97
C GLY A 541 -2.50 10.53 -15.80
N SER A 542 -1.36 10.52 -16.48
CA SER A 542 -0.87 9.33 -17.16
C SER A 542 -0.40 8.30 -16.14
N MET A 543 -1.09 7.16 -16.06
CA MET A 543 -0.83 6.11 -15.09
C MET A 543 -0.24 4.88 -15.76
N MET A 544 0.90 4.42 -15.26
CA MET A 544 1.54 3.20 -15.72
C MET A 544 1.21 2.04 -14.79
N THR A 545 0.39 1.11 -15.25
CA THR A 545 0.05 -0.14 -14.54
C THR A 545 1.03 -1.28 -14.83
N MET A 546 1.86 -1.13 -15.87
CA MET A 546 2.96 -2.04 -16.21
C MET A 546 4.29 -1.27 -16.28
N PRO A 547 5.13 -1.29 -15.23
CA PRO A 547 6.44 -0.66 -15.25
C PRO A 547 7.35 -1.28 -16.31
N GLY A 548 8.42 -0.57 -16.67
CA GLY A 548 9.46 -1.10 -17.55
C GLY A 548 10.81 -1.08 -16.87
N LEU A 549 11.69 -2.02 -17.23
CA LEU A 549 13.08 -2.02 -16.76
C LEU A 549 13.84 -0.74 -17.22
N PRO A 550 14.81 -0.25 -16.42
CA PRO A 550 15.68 0.87 -16.79
C PRO A 550 16.74 0.46 -17.82
N LYS A 551 17.57 1.42 -18.27
CA LYS A 551 18.67 1.16 -19.21
C LYS A 551 19.66 0.10 -18.71
N ARG A 552 19.97 0.10 -17.40
CA ARG A 552 20.73 -0.95 -16.71
C ARG A 552 19.86 -1.48 -15.56
N PRO A 553 19.17 -2.61 -15.72
CA PRO A 553 18.37 -3.20 -14.65
C PRO A 553 19.25 -3.78 -13.54
N ALA A 554 18.77 -3.75 -12.30
CA ALA A 554 19.46 -4.36 -11.15
C ALA A 554 19.70 -5.86 -11.36
N ALA A 555 18.83 -6.54 -12.12
CA ALA A 555 18.99 -7.94 -12.49
C ALA A 555 20.36 -8.28 -13.12
N ASN A 556 21.01 -7.34 -13.81
CA ASN A 556 22.31 -7.58 -14.43
C ASN A 556 23.44 -7.81 -13.41
N ASP A 557 23.24 -7.38 -12.17
CA ASP A 557 24.22 -7.48 -11.09
C ASP A 557 23.83 -8.58 -10.08
N MET A 558 22.73 -9.31 -10.31
CA MET A 558 22.21 -10.36 -9.44
C MET A 558 22.65 -11.76 -9.90
N ASP A 559 23.05 -12.62 -8.95
CA ASP A 559 23.47 -14.01 -9.21
C ASP A 559 23.32 -14.89 -7.95
N MET A 560 23.81 -16.13 -7.98
CA MET A 560 23.98 -17.01 -6.82
C MET A 560 25.37 -17.68 -6.81
N ASP A 561 25.86 -18.11 -5.65
CA ASP A 561 27.04 -18.98 -5.57
C ASP A 561 26.68 -20.47 -5.65
N GLU A 562 27.71 -21.33 -5.60
CA GLU A 562 27.59 -22.79 -5.67
C GLU A 562 26.80 -23.39 -4.49
N ASP A 563 26.69 -22.66 -3.38
CA ASP A 563 25.93 -23.03 -2.19
C ASP A 563 24.48 -22.48 -2.23
N GLY A 564 24.13 -21.71 -3.26
CA GLY A 564 22.81 -21.11 -3.45
C GLY A 564 22.61 -19.78 -2.73
N HIS A 565 23.65 -19.15 -2.18
CA HIS A 565 23.52 -17.83 -1.57
C HIS A 565 23.41 -16.73 -2.65
N LEU A 566 22.43 -15.86 -2.48
CA LEU A 566 22.15 -14.79 -3.43
C LEU A 566 23.27 -13.73 -3.45
N LYS A 567 23.57 -13.19 -4.63
CA LYS A 567 24.52 -12.08 -4.84
C LYS A 567 23.84 -10.93 -5.55
N GLY A 568 24.25 -9.70 -5.22
CA GLY A 568 23.77 -8.49 -5.89
C GLY A 568 22.29 -8.13 -5.67
N VAL A 569 21.62 -8.81 -4.74
CA VAL A 569 20.24 -8.51 -4.35
C VAL A 569 20.25 -7.59 -3.13
N PHE A 570 19.30 -6.64 -3.05
CA PHE A 570 19.04 -5.80 -1.87
C PHE A 570 20.20 -4.88 -1.43
N GLY A 571 20.84 -4.22 -2.40
CA GLY A 571 21.90 -3.22 -2.16
C GLY A 571 21.42 -1.87 -1.63
#